data_AF-D6SRS8-F1
#
_entry.id   AF-D6SRS8-F1
#
_cell.length_a   1.000
_cell.length_b   1.000
_cell.length_c   1.000
_cell.angle_alpha   90.00
_cell.angle_beta   90.00
_cell.angle_gamma   90.00
#
_symmetry.space_group_name_H-M   'P 1'
#
loop_
_entity.id
_entity.type
_entity.pdbx_description
1 polymer ?
#
loop_
_entity_poly.entity_id
_entity_poly.type
_entity_poly.pdbx_seq_one_letter_code
_entity_poly.pdbx_strand_id
1 'polypeptide(L)' 'MKKFEENYQRMIDDRRSFDIRFWQSQGDVAIFKAVTEMHNDYLLIRGKNADESRLQRTVETFRKA' A
#
# COMPACT_ATOMS: atom_id res chain seq x y z
N MET A 1 6.78 -19.86 12.48
CA MET A 1 6.27 -18.74 13.29
C MET A 1 6.37 -17.48 12.43
N LYS A 2 5.26 -16.78 12.13
CA LYS A 2 5.36 -15.50 11.40
C LYS A 2 5.94 -14.46 12.36
N LYS A 3 7.06 -13.84 11.97
CA LYS A 3 7.67 -12.74 12.71
C LYS A 3 6.87 -11.48 12.37
N PHE A 4 6.24 -10.88 13.38
CA PHE A 4 5.55 -9.60 13.24
C PHE A 4 6.53 -8.49 13.64
N GLU A 5 6.58 -7.41 12.85
CA GLU A 5 7.40 -6.24 13.10
C GLU A 5 6.48 -5.02 13.15
N GLU A 6 6.56 -4.25 14.24
CA GLU A 6 5.78 -3.04 14.46
C GLU A 6 6.73 -1.90 14.86
N ASN A 7 6.40 -0.67 14.47
CA ASN A 7 7.18 0.52 14.80
C ASN A 7 6.30 1.58 15.46
N TYR A 8 6.60 1.90 16.71
CA TYR A 8 5.92 2.93 17.48
C TYR A 8 6.80 4.18 17.53
N GLN A 9 6.43 5.22 16.78
CA GLN A 9 7.16 6.49 16.74
C GLN A 9 6.23 7.69 16.87
N ARG A 10 6.76 8.81 17.39
CA ARG A 10 6.05 10.09 17.37
C ARG A 10 5.99 10.59 15.93
N MET A 11 4.84 11.12 15.51
CA MET A 11 4.64 11.65 14.16
C MET A 11 5.66 12.74 13.76
N ILE A 12 6.22 13.46 14.74
CA ILE A 12 7.17 14.56 14.53
C ILE A 12 8.59 14.05 14.24
N ASP A 13 8.93 12.83 14.64
CA ASP A 13 10.30 12.30 14.51
C ASP A 13 10.59 11.74 13.09
N ASP A 14 9.58 11.67 12.20
CA ASP A 14 9.59 11.21 10.78
C ASP A 14 10.78 10.32 10.36
N ARG A 15 11.03 9.23 11.12
CA ARG A 15 12.10 8.29 10.76
C ARG A 15 11.56 7.28 9.77
N ARG A 16 11.49 7.69 8.50
CA ARG A 16 11.11 6.83 7.37
C ARG A 16 12.03 5.63 7.15
N SER A 17 13.13 5.52 7.87
CA SER A 17 14.08 4.41 7.74
C SER A 17 13.45 3.06 8.08
N PHE A 18 12.49 3.02 9.01
CA PHE A 18 11.71 1.81 9.25
C PHE A 18 10.81 1.51 8.05
N ASP A 19 10.00 2.48 7.63
CA ASP A 19 9.01 2.31 6.56
C ASP A 19 9.66 1.88 5.24
N ILE A 20 10.76 2.53 4.87
CA ILE A 20 11.53 2.21 3.66
C ILE A 20 12.01 0.76 3.71
N ARG A 21 12.71 0.35 4.78
CA ARG A 21 13.24 -1.01 4.92
C ARG A 21 12.11 -2.04 4.95
N PHE A 22 11.06 -1.77 5.73
CA PHE A 22 9.95 -2.68 5.91
C PHE A 22 9.21 -2.90 4.60
N TRP A 23 8.83 -1.84 3.90
CA TRP A 23 8.09 -1.96 2.64
C TRP A 23 8.96 -2.56 1.53
N GLN A 24 10.23 -2.18 1.42
CA GLN A 24 11.14 -2.78 0.43
C GLN A 24 11.32 -4.29 0.63
N SER A 25 11.23 -4.80 1.86
CA SER A 25 11.38 -6.25 2.12
C SER A 25 10.12 -7.08 1.80
N GLN A 26 8.96 -6.45 1.60
CA GLN A 26 7.71 -7.18 1.30
C GLN A 26 7.61 -7.64 -0.16
N GLY A 27 8.32 -6.96 -1.08
CA GLY A 27 8.19 -7.17 -2.53
C GLY A 27 7.02 -6.41 -3.16
N ASP A 28 7.12 -6.19 -4.46
CA ASP A 28 6.20 -5.39 -5.27
C ASP A 28 4.73 -5.84 -5.16
N VAL A 29 4.45 -7.14 -5.31
CA VAL A 29 3.09 -7.70 -5.26
C VAL A 29 2.41 -7.40 -3.91
N ALA A 30 3.13 -7.56 -2.80
CA ALA A 30 2.57 -7.33 -1.47
C ALA A 30 2.29 -5.84 -1.22
N ILE A 31 3.20 -4.96 -1.67
CA ILE A 31 3.00 -3.50 -1.60
C ILE A 31 1.76 -3.09 -2.38
N PHE A 32 1.63 -3.53 -3.64
CA PHE A 32 0.48 -3.19 -4.47
C PHE A 32 -0.84 -3.69 -3.88
N LYS A 33 -0.84 -4.91 -3.35
CA LYS A 33 -2.03 -5.47 -2.68
C LYS A 33 -2.44 -4.61 -1.47
N ALA A 34 -1.50 -4.27 -0.59
CA ALA A 34 -1.78 -3.46 0.59
C ALA A 34 -2.33 -2.07 0.24
N VAL A 35 -1.75 -1.40 -0.76
CA VAL A 35 -2.23 -0.08 -1.22
C VAL A 35 -3.62 -0.18 -1.84
N THR A 36 -3.90 -1.24 -2.60
CA THR A 36 -5.22 -1.47 -3.22
C THR A 36 -6.29 -1.69 -2.17
N GLU A 37 -6.03 -2.52 -1.16
CA GLU A 37 -6.94 -2.77 -0.04
C GLU A 37 -7.23 -1.46 0.72
N MET A 38 -6.19 -0.70 1.10
CA MET A 38 -6.36 0.59 1.79
C MET A 38 -7.18 1.60 0.98
N HIS A 39 -6.99 1.63 -0.34
CA HIS A 39 -7.73 2.54 -1.22
C HIS A 39 -9.21 2.15 -1.36
N ASN A 40 -9.49 0.85 -1.48
CA ASN A 40 -10.87 0.34 -1.52
C ASN A 40 -11.61 0.65 -0.23
N ASP A 41 -10.97 0.48 0.92
CA ASP A 41 -11.53 0.84 2.22
C ASP A 41 -11.87 2.34 2.28
N TYR A 42 -10.97 3.20 1.80
CA TYR A 42 -11.24 4.63 1.71
C TYR A 42 -12.48 4.95 0.84
N LEU A 43 -12.62 4.31 -0.33
CA LEU A 43 -13.77 4.53 -1.22
C LEU A 43 -15.07 4.05 -0.56
N LEU A 44 -15.04 2.88 0.08
CA LEU A 44 -16.17 2.31 0.81
C LEU A 44 -16.64 3.24 1.94
N ILE A 45 -15.70 3.72 2.78
CA ILE A 45 -15.99 4.65 3.88
C ILE A 45 -16.59 5.96 3.36
N ARG A 46 -16.18 6.41 2.16
CA ARG A 46 -16.67 7.66 1.56
C ARG A 46 -17.93 7.49 0.72
N GLY A 47 -18.50 6.28 0.64
CA GLY A 47 -19.68 5.99 -0.18
C GLY A 47 -19.45 6.20 -1.68
N LYS A 48 -18.20 6.06 -2.13
CA LYS A 48 -17.81 6.15 -3.54
C LYS A 48 -17.74 4.75 -4.15
N ASN A 49 -18.02 4.63 -5.44
CA ASN A 49 -17.89 3.36 -6.16
C ASN A 49 -16.43 2.86 -6.11
N ALA A 50 -16.20 1.73 -5.44
CA ALA A 50 -14.89 1.08 -5.36
C ALA A 50 -14.42 0.56 -6.73
N ASP A 51 -15.36 0.20 -7.61
CA ASP A 51 -15.11 -0.31 -8.96
C ASP A 51 -14.53 0.74 -9.94
N GLU A 52 -14.49 2.01 -9.53
CA GLU A 52 -13.91 3.11 -10.32
C GLU A 52 -12.48 3.46 -9.92
N SER A 53 -11.84 2.65 -9.06
CA SER A 53 -10.50 2.94 -8.57
C SER A 53 -9.48 3.07 -9.71
N ARG A 54 -8.84 4.26 -9.79
CA ARG A 54 -7.76 4.53 -10.75
C ARG A 54 -6.48 3.75 -10.44
N LEU A 55 -6.34 3.24 -9.23
CA LEU A 55 -5.21 2.42 -8.79
C LEU A 55 -5.21 1.06 -9.52
N GLN A 56 -6.39 0.50 -9.76
CA GLN A 56 -6.57 -0.76 -10.50
C GLN A 56 -6.46 -0.57 -12.03
N ARG A 57 -6.71 0.64 -12.55
CA ARG A 57 -6.72 0.94 -14.00
C ARG A 57 -5.35 1.02 -14.69
N THR A 58 -4.23 0.76 -14.02
CA THR A 58 -2.90 0.99 -14.61
C THR A 58 -1.88 -0.11 -14.31
N VAL A 59 -2.25 -1.36 -14.58
CA VAL A 59 -1.27 -2.42 -14.90
C VAL A 59 -1.46 -2.94 -16.34
N GLU A 60 -2.65 -2.75 -16.93
CA GLU A 60 -2.91 -3.13 -18.33
C GLU A 60 -2.06 -2.34 -19.35
N THR A 61 -1.62 -1.14 -19.01
CA THR A 61 -0.81 -0.26 -19.88
C THR A 61 0.71 -0.45 -19.73
N PHE A 62 1.19 -1.30 -18.81
CA PHE A 62 2.58 -1.75 -18.82
C PHE A 62 2.75 -2.85 -19.89
N ARG A 63 2.61 -2.50 -21.17
CA ARG A 63 3.12 -3.35 -22.26
C ARG A 63 4.65 -3.37 -22.17
N LYS A 64 5.20 -4.58 -22.10
CA LYS A 64 6.64 -4.90 -22.18
C LYS A 64 7.31 -4.08 -23.28
N ALA A 65 8.55 -3.66 -23.00
CA ALA A 65 9.51 -3.13 -23.96
C ALA A 65 9.66 -4.05 -25.19
#